data_AF-A0A5N0T3M3-F1
#
_entry.id   AF-A0A5N0T3M3-F1
#
_cell.length_a   1.000
_cell.length_b   1.000
_cell.length_c   1.000
_cell.angle_alpha   90.00
_cell.angle_beta   90.00
_cell.angle_gamma   90.00
#
_symmetry.space_group_name_H-M   'P 1'
#
loop_
_entity.id
_entity.type
_entity.pdbx_description
1 polymer ?
#
loop_
_entity_poly.entity_id
_entity_poly.type
_entity_poly.pdbx_seq_one_letter_code
_entity_poly.pdbx_strand_id
1 'polypeptide(L)'
;MTRYIAISITLVLLSTGADSVSADDLGLDVCRNIQGQIEYYDKLRKKGGNAQQMESWKQTRERYKEQFREGNCKRWKKELR
;
A
#
# COMPACT_ATOMS: atom_id res chain seq x y z
N MET A 1 12.47 -23.74 -58.64
CA MET A 1 11.20 -23.84 -57.89
C MET A 1 11.49 -23.47 -56.44
N THR A 2 11.16 -22.23 -56.08
CA THR A 2 11.59 -21.58 -54.84
C THR A 2 10.74 -22.04 -53.65
N ARG A 3 11.43 -22.31 -52.55
CA ARG A 3 10.97 -22.93 -51.30
C ARG A 3 10.10 -21.95 -50.50
N TYR A 4 8.98 -22.43 -49.95
CA TYR A 4 8.24 -21.71 -48.92
C TYR A 4 8.35 -22.48 -47.59
N ILE A 5 9.17 -21.93 -46.69
CA ILE A 5 9.35 -22.40 -45.33
C ILE A 5 8.15 -21.89 -44.53
N ALA A 6 7.28 -22.80 -44.08
CA ALA A 6 6.17 -22.48 -43.20
C ALA A 6 6.72 -22.13 -41.81
N ILE A 7 6.77 -20.84 -41.50
CA ILE A 7 7.14 -20.34 -40.17
C ILE A 7 5.88 -20.37 -39.31
N SER A 8 5.71 -21.44 -38.54
CA SER A 8 4.69 -21.54 -37.51
C SER A 8 5.09 -20.66 -36.32
N ILE A 9 4.47 -19.49 -36.21
CA ILE A 9 4.65 -18.58 -35.07
C ILE A 9 3.85 -19.15 -33.89
N THR A 10 4.54 -19.83 -32.97
CA THR A 10 3.96 -20.27 -31.70
C THR A 10 3.88 -19.07 -30.77
N LEU A 11 2.67 -18.53 -30.58
CA LEU A 11 2.40 -17.43 -29.67
C LEU A 11 2.49 -17.96 -28.22
N VAL A 12 3.63 -17.76 -27.55
CA VAL A 12 3.79 -18.08 -26.13
C VAL A 12 3.10 -16.97 -25.33
N LEU A 13 1.89 -17.26 -24.82
CA LEU A 13 1.24 -16.42 -23.81
C LEU A 13 2.04 -16.54 -22.50
N LEU A 14 2.86 -15.53 -22.19
CA LEU A 14 3.37 -15.33 -20.84
C LEU A 14 2.22 -14.85 -19.96
N SER A 15 1.62 -15.76 -19.20
CA SER A 15 0.78 -15.40 -18.06
C SER A 15 1.67 -14.78 -16.98
N THR A 16 1.75 -13.46 -16.95
CA THR A 16 2.25 -12.73 -15.78
C THR A 16 1.28 -13.00 -14.64
N GLY A 17 1.63 -13.97 -13.79
CA GLY A 17 0.99 -14.14 -12.49
C GLY A 17 1.11 -12.81 -11.75
N ALA A 18 -0.02 -12.23 -11.37
CA ALA A 18 -0.01 -11.15 -10.41
C ALA A 18 0.51 -11.76 -9.10
N ASP A 19 1.79 -11.54 -8.81
CA ASP A 19 2.35 -11.79 -7.49
C ASP A 19 1.49 -10.99 -6.51
N SER A 20 0.62 -11.70 -5.81
CA SER A 20 -0.07 -11.18 -4.65
C SER A 20 1.02 -10.81 -3.65
N VAL A 21 1.45 -9.53 -3.67
CA VAL A 21 2.32 -8.93 -2.66
C VAL A 21 1.69 -9.30 -1.33
N SER A 22 2.27 -10.29 -0.68
CA SER A 22 1.82 -10.75 0.61
C SER A 22 2.18 -9.63 1.56
N ALA A 23 1.17 -8.92 2.02
CA ALA A 23 1.29 -7.90 3.04
C ALA A 23 2.12 -8.48 4.20
N ASP A 24 3.30 -7.92 4.45
CA ASP A 24 4.14 -8.35 5.56
C ASP A 24 3.33 -8.16 6.84
N ASP A 25 2.98 -9.25 7.51
CA ASP A 25 2.15 -9.21 8.70
C ASP A 25 2.90 -8.49 9.83
N LEU A 26 2.57 -7.22 10.09
CA LEU A 26 3.17 -6.45 11.17
C LEU A 26 2.58 -6.87 12.52
N GLY A 27 3.43 -6.84 13.54
CA GLY A 27 3.03 -7.08 14.93
C GLY A 27 2.10 -5.99 15.49
N LEU A 28 1.31 -6.34 16.51
CA LEU A 28 0.33 -5.46 17.14
C LEU A 28 0.93 -4.12 17.58
N ASP A 29 2.11 -4.12 18.20
CA ASP A 29 2.73 -2.89 18.70
C ASP A 29 3.13 -1.92 17.57
N VAL A 30 3.61 -2.46 16.45
CA VAL A 30 3.93 -1.67 15.25
C VAL A 30 2.65 -1.07 14.68
N CYS A 31 1.60 -1.87 14.54
CA CYS A 31 0.29 -1.41 14.07
C CYS A 31 -0.32 -0.35 14.98
N ARG A 32 -0.18 -0.49 16.30
CA ARG A 32 -0.62 0.50 17.30
C ARG A 32 0.14 1.82 17.13
N ASN A 33 1.45 1.75 16.89
CA ASN A 33 2.25 2.95 16.64
C ASN A 33 1.81 3.66 15.36
N ILE A 34 1.67 2.93 14.25
CA ILE A 34 1.22 3.47 12.97
C ILE A 34 -0.15 4.14 13.11
N GLN A 35 -1.12 3.48 13.77
CA GLN A 35 -2.42 4.07 14.04
C GLN A 35 -2.31 5.35 14.87
N GLY A 36 -1.47 5.36 15.91
CA GLY A 36 -1.21 6.55 16.72
C GLY A 36 -0.69 7.72 15.89
N GLN A 37 0.17 7.46 14.90
CA GLN A 37 0.64 8.50 13.96
C GLN A 37 -0.50 9.01 13.08
N ILE A 38 -1.34 8.13 12.53
CA ILE A 38 -2.51 8.52 11.73
C ILE A 38 -3.42 9.46 12.55
N GLU A 39 -3.74 9.08 13.78
CA GLU A 39 -4.57 9.87 14.69
C GLU A 39 -3.92 11.21 15.08
N TYR A 40 -2.61 11.21 15.28
CA TYR A 40 -1.85 12.43 15.55
C TYR A 40 -2.00 13.45 14.40
N TYR A 41 -1.79 13.02 13.16
CA TYR A 41 -1.94 13.91 12.01
C TYR A 41 -3.41 14.29 11.74
N ASP A 42 -4.38 13.43 12.06
CA ASP A 42 -5.79 13.79 12.06
C ASP A 42 -6.10 14.90 13.07
N LYS A 43 -5.55 14.81 14.29
CA LYS A 43 -5.69 15.85 15.32
C LYS A 43 -5.06 17.17 14.88
N LEU A 44 -3.87 17.14 14.26
CA LEU A 44 -3.23 18.36 13.73
C LEU A 44 -4.09 19.01 12.65
N ARG A 45 -4.57 18.24 11.67
CA ARG A 45 -5.44 18.75 10.60
C ARG A 45 -6.75 19.31 11.13
N LYS A 46 -7.31 18.71 12.18
CA LYS A 46 -8.52 19.21 12.85
C LYS A 46 -8.27 20.52 13.59
N LYS A 47 -7.10 20.70 14.20
CA LYS A 47 -6.70 21.96 14.84
C LYS A 47 -6.46 23.08 13.83
N GLY A 48 -6.12 22.71 12.59
CA GLY A 48 -5.80 23.65 11.53
C GLY A 48 -4.33 24.09 11.58
N GLY A 49 -3.88 24.62 10.45
CA GLY A 49 -2.53 25.10 10.22
C GLY A 49 -2.50 25.87 8.90
N ASN A 50 -1.34 26.43 8.54
CA ASN A 50 -1.21 27.05 7.22
C ASN A 50 -1.32 26.00 6.10
N ALA A 51 -1.52 26.45 4.86
CA ALA A 51 -1.74 25.56 3.72
C ALA A 51 -0.60 24.53 3.53
N GLN A 52 0.65 24.95 3.73
CA GLN A 52 1.81 24.09 3.58
C GLN A 52 1.87 23.01 4.67
N GLN A 53 1.56 23.37 5.92
CA GLN A 53 1.43 22.42 7.03
C GLN A 53 0.31 21.40 6.77
N MET A 54 -0.85 21.89 6.33
CA MET A 54 -2.01 21.03 6.07
C MET A 54 -1.73 19.98 4.98
N GLU A 55 -1.01 20.37 3.92
CA GLU A 55 -0.61 19.46 2.84
C GLU A 55 0.48 18.48 3.30
N SER A 56 1.48 18.95 4.06
CA SER A 56 2.52 18.08 4.63
C SER A 56 1.93 17.01 5.57
N TRP A 57 1.00 17.39 6.44
CA TRP A 57 0.32 16.45 7.35
C TRP A 57 -0.55 15.46 6.58
N LYS A 58 -1.22 15.89 5.51
CA LYS A 58 -2.00 14.99 4.63
C LYS A 58 -1.08 13.93 4.04
N GLN A 59 0.00 14.33 3.38
CA GLN A 59 0.93 13.40 2.73
C GLN A 59 1.52 12.42 3.74
N THR A 60 1.94 12.92 4.91
CA THR A 60 2.51 12.07 5.96
C THR A 60 1.49 11.09 6.51
N ARG A 61 0.25 11.52 6.74
CA ARG A 61 -0.84 10.64 7.15
C ARG A 61 -1.15 9.55 6.11
N GLU A 62 -1.17 9.89 4.83
CA GLU A 62 -1.41 8.90 3.78
C GLU A 62 -0.27 7.87 3.71
N ARG A 63 0.98 8.25 3.97
CA ARG A 63 2.08 7.27 4.13
C ARG A 63 1.84 6.29 5.27
N TYR A 64 1.41 6.77 6.45
CA TYR A 64 1.12 5.87 7.57
C TYR A 64 -0.10 4.98 7.30
N LYS A 65 -1.11 5.47 6.59
CA LYS A 65 -2.23 4.62 6.15
C LYS A 65 -1.81 3.54 5.17
N GLU A 66 -0.88 3.86 4.28
CA GLU A 66 -0.30 2.88 3.37
C GLU A 66 0.42 1.78 4.17
N GLN A 67 1.32 2.16 5.08
CA GLN A 67 1.99 1.22 5.98
C GLN A 67 1.02 0.39 6.82
N PHE A 68 -0.09 0.98 7.29
CA PHE A 68 -1.13 0.25 8.00
C PHE A 68 -1.81 -0.81 7.12
N ARG A 69 -1.98 -0.51 5.83
CA ARG A 69 -2.59 -1.43 4.84
C ARG A 69 -1.61 -2.51 4.43
N GLU A 70 -0.39 -2.13 4.03
CA GLU A 70 0.71 -3.03 3.65
C GLU A 70 1.10 -3.96 4.80
N GLY A 71 1.02 -3.48 6.05
CA GLY A 71 1.30 -4.25 7.24
C GLY A 71 0.17 -5.17 7.72
N ASN A 72 -0.91 -5.28 6.95
CA ASN A 72 -2.13 -6.01 7.30
C ASN A 72 -2.72 -5.67 8.69
N CYS A 73 -2.52 -4.44 9.18
CA CYS A 73 -2.86 -4.06 10.55
C CYS A 73 -4.37 -4.13 10.85
N LYS A 74 -5.22 -4.23 9.81
CA LYS A 74 -6.66 -4.51 9.95
C LYS A 74 -6.95 -5.82 10.70
N ARG A 75 -6.03 -6.79 10.69
CA ARG A 75 -6.18 -8.03 11.45
C ARG A 75 -6.32 -7.80 12.95
N TRP A 76 -5.68 -6.75 13.47
CA TRP A 76 -5.63 -6.37 14.89
C TRP A 76 -6.78 -5.42 15.28
N LYS A 77 -7.83 -5.31 14.45
CA LYS A 77 -8.92 -4.34 14.65
C LYS A 77 -9.60 -4.44 16.03
N LYS A 78 -9.58 -5.61 16.69
CA LYS A 78 -10.19 -5.77 18.01
C LYS A 78 -9.32 -5.17 19.12
N GLU A 79 -8.00 -5.29 18.98
CA GLU A 79 -6.97 -4.87 19.92
C GLU A 79 -6.57 -3.40 19.74
N LEU A 80 -6.89 -2.84 18.57
CA LEU A 80 -6.62 -1.45 18.16
C LEU A 80 -7.76 -0.46 18.47
N ARG A 81 -8.82 -0.93 19.15
CA ARG A 81 -10.01 -0.14 19.50
C ARG A 81 -9.85 0.64 20.81
#